data_AF-A0A5N6Q938-F1
#
_entry.id   AF-A0A5N6Q938-F1
#
_cell.length_a   1.000
_cell.length_b   1.000
_cell.length_c   1.000
_cell.angle_alpha   90.00
_cell.angle_beta   90.00
_cell.angle_gamma   90.00
#
_symmetry.space_group_name_H-M   'P 1'
#
loop_
_entity.id
_entity.type
_entity.pdbx_description
1 polymer ?
#
loop_
_entity_poly.entity_id
_entity_poly.type
_entity_poly.pdbx_seq_one_letter_code
_entity_poly.pdbx_strand_id
1 'polypeptide(L)'
;MVTIQADEISNIIRERIEQYNREVKFVNTGTVLQVGDGIARIHGLDEVMAGELVEFQEGTIDVALNLESTNVGAVLMGDGLLIQKGNSVKATEKIAQILVIEAYLGRVINALAKPIDGRGEILSSEYRLIELPAPGLFLDVNNVFQSILTRKCFPSGHSSHSLPANEFV
;
A
#
# COMPACT_ATOMS: atom_id res chain seq x y z
N MET A 1 -32.42 9.46 -15.88
CA MET A 1 -31.53 10.53 -15.34
C MET A 1 -31.64 10.45 -13.83
N VAL A 2 -30.58 10.01 -13.15
CA VAL A 2 -30.55 9.93 -11.69
C VAL A 2 -30.40 11.36 -11.17
N THR A 3 -31.46 11.91 -10.61
CA THR A 3 -31.47 13.21 -9.94
C THR A 3 -30.84 13.04 -8.57
N ILE A 4 -29.52 13.15 -8.49
CA ILE A 4 -28.81 13.29 -7.21
C ILE A 4 -29.26 14.64 -6.64
N GLN A 5 -29.97 14.61 -5.50
CA GLN A 5 -30.44 15.84 -4.85
C GLN A 5 -29.24 16.54 -4.20
N ALA A 6 -29.02 17.82 -4.54
CA ALA A 6 -27.92 18.62 -4.00
C ALA A 6 -27.93 18.70 -2.46
N ASP A 7 -29.10 18.46 -1.84
CA ASP A 7 -29.30 18.43 -0.40
C ASP A 7 -28.59 17.24 0.26
N GLU A 8 -28.57 16.05 -0.36
CA GLU A 8 -27.87 14.87 0.17
C GLU A 8 -26.36 15.09 0.22
N ILE A 9 -25.79 15.66 -0.84
CA ILE A 9 -24.35 15.98 -0.92
C ILE A 9 -23.98 17.01 0.16
N SER A 10 -24.82 18.03 0.35
CA SER A 10 -24.59 19.09 1.35
C SER A 10 -24.64 18.56 2.78
N ASN A 11 -25.51 17.58 3.05
CA ASN A 11 -25.61 16.94 4.36
C ASN A 11 -24.39 16.06 4.66
N ILE A 12 -23.92 15.26 3.69
CA ILE A 12 -22.71 14.43 3.85
C ILE A 12 -21.47 15.28 4.12
N ILE A 13 -21.32 16.42 3.44
CA ILE A 13 -20.18 17.34 3.67
C ILE A 13 -20.27 17.97 5.06
N ARG A 14 -21.47 18.40 5.49
CA ARG A 14 -21.69 19.01 6.81
C ARG A 14 -21.36 18.02 7.92
N GLU A 15 -21.82 16.78 7.83
CA GLU A 15 -21.51 15.72 8.80
C GLU A 15 -19.99 15.47 8.90
N ARG A 16 -19.26 15.44 7.77
CA ARG A 16 -17.79 15.29 7.77
C ARG A 16 -17.06 16.45 8.45
N ILE A 17 -17.57 17.67 8.32
CA ILE A 17 -17.00 18.85 8.99
C ILE A 17 -17.28 18.81 10.49
N GLU A 18 -18.48 18.40 10.91
CA GLU A 18 -18.84 18.26 12.32
C GLU A 18 -18.02 17.18 13.04
N GLN A 19 -17.70 16.08 12.34
CA GLN A 19 -16.82 15.02 12.85
C GLN A 19 -15.32 15.37 12.82
N TYR A 20 -14.95 16.51 12.22
CA TYR A 20 -13.55 16.92 12.12
C TYR A 20 -13.02 17.41 13.47
N ASN A 21 -12.49 16.49 14.26
CA ASN A 21 -11.86 16.81 15.54
C ASN A 21 -10.36 17.06 15.34
N ARG A 22 -9.88 18.23 15.80
CA ARG A 22 -8.50 18.67 15.59
C ARG A 22 -7.60 18.09 16.70
N GLU A 23 -7.30 16.81 16.61
CA GLU A 23 -6.29 16.18 17.48
C GLU A 23 -4.89 16.65 17.08
N VAL A 24 -4.16 17.25 18.02
CA VAL A 24 -2.74 17.54 17.85
C VAL A 24 -1.96 16.27 18.14
N LYS A 25 -1.56 15.55 17.09
CA LYS A 25 -0.67 14.39 17.19
C LYS A 25 0.78 14.85 17.02
N PHE A 26 1.66 14.34 17.86
CA PHE A 26 3.10 14.40 17.62
C PHE A 26 3.38 13.46 16.44
N VAL A 27 3.83 14.00 15.32
CA VAL A 27 4.12 13.23 14.11
C VAL A 27 5.61 13.36 13.82
N ASN A 28 6.28 12.22 13.72
CA ASN A 28 7.68 12.21 13.34
C ASN A 28 7.83 12.72 11.90
N THR A 29 8.65 13.75 11.72
CA THR A 29 8.77 14.48 10.47
C THR A 29 10.23 14.57 10.05
N GLY A 30 10.50 14.29 8.78
CA GLY A 30 11.79 14.41 8.14
C GLY A 30 11.80 15.46 7.02
N THR A 31 12.99 15.74 6.51
CA THR A 31 13.21 16.64 5.36
C THR A 31 13.96 15.91 4.25
N VAL A 32 13.47 16.01 3.02
CA VAL A 32 14.12 15.40 1.85
C VAL A 32 15.46 16.09 1.56
N LEU A 33 16.55 15.33 1.54
CA LEU A 33 17.88 15.80 1.16
C LEU A 33 18.11 15.70 -0.36
N GLN A 34 17.71 14.57 -0.94
CA GLN A 34 17.95 14.24 -2.34
C GLN A 34 16.88 13.25 -2.82
N VAL A 35 16.52 13.37 -4.10
CA VAL A 35 15.68 12.41 -4.82
C VAL A 35 16.40 12.03 -6.12
N GLY A 36 16.39 10.76 -6.48
CA GLY A 36 16.93 10.26 -7.74
C GLY A 36 16.59 8.79 -7.96
N ASP A 37 16.33 8.40 -9.20
CA ASP A 37 16.05 7.01 -9.62
C ASP A 37 15.00 6.28 -8.77
N GLY A 38 13.96 6.99 -8.33
CA GLY A 38 12.89 6.42 -7.49
C GLY A 38 13.28 6.22 -6.03
N ILE A 39 14.40 6.80 -5.57
CA ILE A 39 14.87 6.74 -4.19
C ILE A 39 14.95 8.16 -3.62
N ALA A 40 14.37 8.35 -2.44
CA ALA A 40 14.49 9.58 -1.66
C ALA A 40 15.37 9.34 -0.43
N ARG A 41 16.32 10.25 -0.21
CA ARG A 41 17.10 10.33 1.03
C ARG A 41 16.49 11.40 1.92
N ILE A 42 16.09 11.02 3.11
CA ILE A 42 15.39 11.87 4.07
C ILE A 42 16.26 12.01 5.31
N HIS A 43 16.39 13.23 5.82
CA HIS A 43 17.02 13.49 7.11
C HIS A 43 15.97 13.55 8.22
N GLY A 44 16.29 12.98 9.37
CA GLY A 44 15.37 12.85 10.51
C GLY A 44 14.62 11.53 10.45
N LEU A 45 13.34 11.53 10.87
CA LEU A 45 12.54 10.31 11.03
C LEU A 45 13.17 9.32 12.02
N ASP A 46 13.63 9.82 13.18
CA ASP A 46 14.44 9.05 14.15
C ASP A 46 13.73 7.82 14.76
N GLU A 47 12.40 7.78 14.68
CA GLU A 47 11.54 6.73 15.24
C GLU A 47 10.87 5.88 14.14
N VAL A 48 11.27 6.06 12.88
CA VAL A 48 10.70 5.28 11.77
C VAL A 48 11.18 3.84 11.82
N MET A 49 10.26 2.92 11.52
CA MET A 49 10.55 1.50 11.44
C MET A 49 10.97 1.08 10.03
N ALA A 50 11.74 0.00 9.93
CA ALA A 50 12.09 -0.58 8.64
C ALA A 50 10.83 -1.20 8.00
N GLY A 51 10.59 -0.89 6.73
CA GLY A 51 9.38 -1.29 6.02
C GLY A 51 8.15 -0.46 6.38
N GLU A 52 8.30 0.71 7.02
CA GLU A 52 7.19 1.60 7.33
C GLU A 52 6.76 2.43 6.11
N LEU A 53 5.46 2.74 6.04
CA LEU A 53 4.91 3.69 5.08
C LEU A 53 5.23 5.13 5.52
N VAL A 54 5.78 5.92 4.61
CA VAL A 54 6.05 7.34 4.80
C VAL A 54 5.23 8.15 3.81
N GLU A 55 4.67 9.27 4.27
CA GLU A 55 3.85 10.15 3.47
C GLU A 55 4.60 11.46 3.18
N PHE A 56 4.76 11.77 1.91
CA PHE A 56 5.35 13.03 1.49
C PHE A 56 4.32 14.16 1.52
N GLN A 57 4.77 15.40 1.60
CA GLN A 57 3.90 16.59 1.60
C GLN A 57 2.92 16.66 0.42
N GLU A 58 3.24 15.99 -0.69
CA GLU A 58 2.39 15.89 -1.89
C GLU A 58 1.23 14.89 -1.74
N GLY A 59 1.30 13.98 -0.76
CA GLY A 59 0.35 12.88 -0.56
C GLY A 59 0.78 11.55 -1.18
N THR A 60 2.01 11.47 -1.71
CA THR A 60 2.62 10.22 -2.17
C THR A 60 3.00 9.36 -0.96
N ILE A 61 2.67 8.07 -1.04
CA ILE A 61 2.96 7.08 0.00
C ILE A 61 4.10 6.21 -0.50
N ASP A 62 5.15 6.14 0.30
CA ASP A 62 6.41 5.49 -0.05
C ASP A 62 6.85 4.58 1.09
N VAL A 63 7.90 3.77 0.89
CA VAL A 63 8.35 2.78 1.88
C VAL A 63 9.75 3.09 2.36
N ALA A 64 9.93 3.22 3.67
CA ALA A 64 11.23 3.32 4.30
C ALA A 64 11.94 1.95 4.28
N LEU A 65 13.08 1.84 3.61
CA LEU A 65 13.83 0.58 3.51
C LEU A 65 15.16 0.62 4.26
N ASN A 66 15.97 1.64 4.01
CA ASN A 66 17.30 1.75 4.59
C ASN A 66 17.29 2.76 5.74
N LEU A 67 17.64 2.33 6.95
CA LEU A 67 17.74 3.19 8.13
C LEU A 67 19.21 3.40 8.47
N GLU A 68 19.74 4.57 8.15
CA GLU A 68 21.08 4.99 8.55
C GLU A 68 21.01 5.89 9.79
N SER A 69 22.16 6.14 10.44
CA SER A 69 22.21 6.95 11.66
C SER A 69 21.84 8.43 11.45
N THR A 70 21.91 8.92 10.22
CA THR A 70 21.70 10.34 9.87
C THR A 70 20.65 10.54 8.79
N ASN A 71 20.29 9.46 8.07
CA ASN A 71 19.38 9.53 6.96
C ASN A 71 18.58 8.23 6.82
N VAL A 72 17.44 8.36 6.18
CA VAL A 72 16.54 7.27 5.86
C VAL A 72 16.37 7.22 4.35
N GLY A 73 16.60 6.05 3.76
CA GLY A 73 16.32 5.76 2.36
C GLY A 73 14.90 5.25 2.21
N ALA A 74 14.06 6.02 1.52
CA ALA A 74 12.72 5.64 1.13
C ALA A 74 12.64 5.35 -0.37
N VAL A 75 11.93 4.30 -0.75
CA VAL A 75 11.63 3.98 -2.15
C VAL A 75 10.29 4.57 -2.52
N LEU A 76 10.30 5.33 -3.61
CA LEU A 76 9.14 6.01 -4.13
C LEU A 76 8.23 5.01 -4.86
N MET A 77 6.95 4.96 -4.50
CA MET A 77 5.92 4.12 -5.13
C MET A 77 5.14 4.86 -6.24
N GLY A 78 5.61 6.04 -6.65
CA GLY A 78 5.10 6.82 -7.77
C GLY A 78 6.22 7.48 -8.57
N ASP A 79 5.86 8.40 -9.47
CA ASP A 79 6.83 8.98 -10.43
C ASP A 79 7.88 9.91 -9.78
N GLY A 80 7.64 10.38 -8.55
CA GLY A 80 8.60 11.18 -7.78
C GLY A 80 8.94 12.57 -8.37
N LEU A 81 8.33 12.96 -9.50
CA LEU A 81 8.66 14.18 -10.24
C LEU A 81 8.36 15.48 -9.48
N LEU A 82 7.40 15.41 -8.56
CA LEU A 82 6.92 16.54 -7.78
C LEU A 82 7.63 16.64 -6.42
N ILE A 83 8.44 15.64 -6.06
CA ILE A 83 9.20 15.63 -4.81
C ILE A 83 10.50 16.39 -5.02
N GLN A 84 10.70 17.41 -4.19
CA GLN A 84 11.89 18.27 -4.23
C GLN A 84 12.66 18.22 -2.91
N LYS A 85 13.93 18.62 -2.97
CA LYS A 85 14.75 18.83 -1.79
C LYS A 85 14.07 19.85 -0.87
N GLY A 86 14.03 19.56 0.42
CA GLY A 86 13.40 20.40 1.43
C GLY A 86 11.94 20.05 1.69
N ASN A 87 11.31 19.17 0.91
CA ASN A 87 9.95 18.72 1.19
C ASN A 87 9.89 18.00 2.54
N SER A 88 8.76 18.19 3.23
CA SER A 88 8.49 17.49 4.48
C SER A 88 7.99 16.07 4.20
N VAL A 89 8.48 15.11 4.98
CA VAL A 89 8.03 13.72 4.97
C VAL A 89 7.54 13.36 6.36
N LYS A 90 6.44 12.63 6.46
CA LYS A 90 5.84 12.20 7.72
C LYS A 90 5.88 10.68 7.82
N ALA A 91 6.28 10.19 8.99
CA ALA A 91 6.11 8.77 9.33
C ALA A 91 4.62 8.51 9.61
N THR A 92 4.07 7.39 9.14
CA THR A 92 2.66 7.03 9.41
C THR A 92 2.50 6.03 10.56
N GLU A 93 3.61 5.55 11.13
CA GLU A 93 3.72 4.50 12.17
C GLU A 93 3.12 3.15 11.76
N LYS A 94 2.83 2.99 10.47
CA LYS A 94 2.24 1.79 9.90
C LYS A 94 3.29 1.08 9.05
N ILE A 95 3.64 -0.13 9.47
CA ILE A 95 4.40 -1.05 8.62
C ILE A 95 3.62 -1.27 7.32
N ALA A 96 4.33 -1.46 6.21
CA ALA A 96 3.79 -1.68 4.88
C ALA A 96 2.59 -2.64 4.91
N GLN A 97 1.40 -2.05 4.79
CA GLN A 97 0.13 -2.75 4.90
C GLN A 97 -0.83 -2.26 3.82
N ILE A 98 -1.64 -3.19 3.34
CA ILE A 98 -2.67 -2.93 2.34
C ILE A 98 -4.04 -3.29 2.90
N LEU A 99 -5.05 -2.62 2.38
CA LEU A 99 -6.43 -3.00 2.60
C LEU A 99 -6.70 -4.35 1.93
N VAL A 100 -7.41 -5.24 2.60
CA VAL A 100 -7.87 -6.52 2.04
C VAL A 100 -9.39 -6.58 2.13
N ILE A 101 -10.04 -6.92 1.02
CA ILE A 101 -11.50 -7.10 0.97
C ILE A 101 -11.89 -7.93 -0.26
N GLU A 102 -13.02 -8.65 -0.17
CA GLU A 102 -13.61 -9.35 -1.32
C GLU A 102 -14.08 -8.39 -2.43
N ALA A 103 -14.35 -7.12 -2.09
CA ALA A 103 -14.78 -6.09 -3.03
C ALA A 103 -13.74 -5.71 -4.09
N TYR A 104 -12.50 -6.22 -4.00
CA TYR A 104 -11.52 -6.10 -5.08
C TYR A 104 -11.81 -7.02 -6.27
N LEU A 105 -12.63 -8.05 -6.10
CA LEU A 105 -12.97 -8.97 -7.18
C LEU A 105 -13.61 -8.22 -8.35
N GLY A 106 -12.96 -8.28 -9.52
CA GLY A 106 -13.40 -7.62 -10.74
C GLY A 106 -13.08 -6.12 -10.84
N ARG A 107 -12.32 -5.56 -9.89
CA ARG A 107 -11.79 -4.20 -9.93
C ARG A 107 -10.35 -4.19 -10.45
N VAL A 108 -9.88 -3.03 -10.91
CA VAL A 108 -8.45 -2.82 -11.22
C VAL A 108 -7.85 -1.94 -10.15
N ILE A 109 -6.82 -2.45 -9.47
CA ILE A 109 -6.14 -1.78 -8.36
C ILE A 109 -4.65 -1.61 -8.67
N ASN A 110 -4.03 -0.61 -8.04
CA ASN A 110 -2.57 -0.45 -8.04
C ASN A 110 -1.90 -1.26 -6.91
N ALA A 111 -0.57 -1.19 -6.84
CA ALA A 111 0.24 -1.90 -5.84
C ALA A 111 -0.05 -1.47 -4.39
N LEU A 112 -0.56 -0.26 -4.18
CA LEU A 112 -0.99 0.27 -2.88
C LEU A 112 -2.47 -0.01 -2.57
N ALA A 113 -3.10 -0.93 -3.32
CA ALA A 113 -4.51 -1.30 -3.21
C ALA A 113 -5.52 -0.13 -3.41
N LYS A 114 -5.09 0.95 -4.10
CA LYS A 114 -5.99 2.02 -4.54
C LYS A 114 -6.63 1.66 -5.89
N PRO A 115 -7.95 1.84 -6.06
CA PRO A 115 -8.62 1.56 -7.32
C PRO A 115 -8.21 2.57 -8.40
N ILE A 116 -7.88 2.07 -9.59
CA ILE A 116 -7.52 2.87 -10.77
C ILE A 116 -8.56 2.76 -11.91
N ASP A 117 -9.68 2.08 -11.65
CA ASP A 117 -10.74 1.82 -12.62
C ASP A 117 -11.80 2.93 -12.72
N GLY A 118 -11.68 4.00 -11.93
CA GLY A 118 -12.60 5.14 -11.96
C GLY A 118 -14.01 4.86 -11.42
N ARG A 119 -14.23 3.70 -10.78
CA ARG A 119 -15.55 3.27 -10.25
C ARG A 119 -15.79 3.71 -8.79
N GLY A 120 -15.02 4.68 -8.30
CA GLY A 120 -15.08 5.18 -6.93
C GLY A 120 -14.23 4.38 -5.94
N GLU A 121 -14.20 4.85 -4.70
CA GLU A 121 -13.41 4.26 -3.62
C GLU A 121 -13.97 2.91 -3.16
N ILE A 122 -13.10 2.06 -2.60
CA ILE A 122 -13.48 0.77 -2.03
C ILE A 122 -13.44 0.91 -0.51
N LEU A 123 -14.60 0.78 0.14
CA LEU A 123 -14.70 0.81 1.60
C LEU A 123 -14.23 -0.54 2.16
N SER A 124 -13.18 -0.52 2.98
CA SER A 124 -12.74 -1.68 3.74
C SER A 124 -12.25 -1.26 5.12
N SER A 125 -12.38 -2.18 6.07
CA SER A 125 -11.99 -2.01 7.48
C SER A 125 -10.76 -2.86 7.84
N GLU A 126 -10.38 -3.82 7.01
CA GLU A 126 -9.33 -4.79 7.32
C GLU A 126 -8.03 -4.47 6.58
N TYR A 127 -6.93 -4.43 7.33
CA TYR A 127 -5.58 -4.26 6.82
C TYR A 127 -4.77 -5.52 7.03
N ARG A 128 -3.92 -5.85 6.07
CA ARG A 128 -2.95 -6.94 6.15
C ARG A 128 -1.56 -6.42 5.80
N LEU A 129 -0.55 -6.86 6.55
CA LEU A 129 0.85 -6.56 6.24
C LEU A 129 1.24 -7.18 4.88
N ILE A 130 2.03 -6.45 4.10
CA ILE A 130 2.55 -6.91 2.81
C ILE A 130 3.61 -8.00 3.06
N GLU A 131 4.52 -7.75 4.00
CA GLU A 131 5.64 -8.63 4.34
C GLU A 131 5.27 -9.53 5.52
N LEU A 132 4.33 -10.45 5.32
CA LEU A 132 4.02 -11.48 6.30
C LEU A 132 4.97 -12.69 6.15
N PRO A 133 5.43 -13.27 7.26
CA PRO A 133 6.19 -14.52 7.20
C PRO A 133 5.33 -15.62 6.58
N ALA A 134 5.98 -16.48 5.79
CA ALA A 134 5.31 -17.60 5.17
C ALA A 134 4.79 -18.60 6.22
N PRO A 135 3.70 -19.35 5.91
CA PRO A 135 3.16 -20.37 6.79
C PRO A 135 4.19 -21.44 7.17
N GLY A 136 4.18 -21.89 8.43
CA GLY A 136 5.16 -22.85 8.94
C GLY A 136 4.84 -24.30 8.56
N LEU A 137 5.88 -25.13 8.35
CA LEU A 137 5.74 -26.52 7.91
C LEU A 137 4.85 -27.40 8.82
N PHE A 138 4.91 -27.19 10.14
CA PHE A 138 4.30 -28.11 11.11
C PHE A 138 2.82 -27.82 11.41
N LEU A 139 2.38 -26.57 11.27
CA LEU A 139 1.04 -26.13 11.70
C LEU A 139 0.17 -25.69 10.53
N ASP A 140 0.77 -25.11 9.50
CA ASP A 140 0.01 -24.32 8.51
C ASP A 140 0.07 -24.90 7.09
N VAL A 141 0.98 -25.84 6.83
CA VAL A 141 1.17 -26.45 5.51
C VAL A 141 0.55 -27.85 5.48
N ASN A 142 -0.54 -27.99 4.73
CA ASN A 142 -1.17 -29.27 4.45
C ASN A 142 -0.73 -29.83 3.09
N ASN A 143 -0.76 -31.15 2.94
CA ASN A 143 -0.53 -31.79 1.65
C ASN A 143 -1.55 -31.33 0.61
N VAL A 144 -1.05 -31.07 -0.60
CA VAL A 144 -1.87 -30.65 -1.74
C VAL A 144 -2.56 -31.87 -2.35
N PHE A 145 -3.81 -32.10 -1.94
CA PHE A 145 -4.63 -33.21 -2.46
C PHE A 145 -5.65 -32.78 -3.52
N GLN A 146 -5.99 -31.48 -3.58
CA GLN A 146 -6.99 -30.97 -4.51
C GLN A 146 -6.34 -30.58 -5.84
N SER A 147 -6.85 -31.10 -6.95
CA SER A 147 -6.41 -30.73 -8.30
C SER A 147 -7.08 -29.44 -8.76
N ILE A 148 -6.32 -28.55 -9.40
CA ILE A 148 -6.84 -27.44 -10.21
C ILE A 148 -6.97 -27.93 -11.65
N LEU A 149 -8.17 -27.78 -12.22
CA LEU A 149 -8.42 -28.12 -13.62
C LEU A 149 -7.68 -27.14 -14.53
N THR A 150 -6.61 -27.61 -15.17
CA THR A 150 -5.90 -26.87 -16.21
C THR A 150 -5.85 -27.70 -17.49
N ARG A 151 -5.69 -27.06 -18.66
CA ARG A 151 -5.53 -27.75 -19.94
C ARG A 151 -4.10 -28.26 -20.18
N LYS A 152 -3.26 -28.37 -19.14
CA LYS A 152 -1.85 -28.78 -19.25
C LYS A 152 -1.70 -30.29 -19.05
N CYS A 153 -0.66 -30.87 -19.64
CA CYS A 153 -0.29 -32.28 -19.38
C CYS A 153 0.25 -32.51 -17.96
N PHE A 154 0.75 -31.47 -17.29
CA PHE A 154 1.23 -31.55 -15.91
C PHE A 154 0.09 -31.23 -14.91
N PRO A 155 -0.12 -32.08 -13.88
CA PRO A 155 -1.12 -31.81 -12.86
C PRO A 155 -0.75 -30.56 -12.07
N SER A 156 -1.72 -29.65 -11.88
CA SER A 156 -1.58 -28.47 -11.01
C SER A 156 -2.45 -28.67 -9.79
N GLY A 157 -1.91 -28.52 -8.59
CA GLY A 157 -2.64 -28.67 -7.34
C GLY A 157 -3.08 -27.33 -6.75
N HIS A 158 -4.18 -27.32 -6.00
CA HIS A 158 -4.60 -26.17 -5.19
C HIS A 158 -3.50 -25.86 -4.18
N SER A 159 -3.17 -24.58 -4.00
CA SER A 159 -2.02 -24.12 -3.18
C SER A 159 -0.65 -24.70 -3.58
N SER A 160 -0.46 -25.16 -4.82
CA SER A 160 0.87 -25.51 -5.37
C SER A 160 1.46 -24.35 -6.19
N HIS A 161 2.78 -24.23 -6.18
CA HIS A 161 3.50 -23.29 -7.05
C HIS A 161 3.93 -24.00 -8.34
N SER A 162 3.54 -23.46 -9.49
CA SER A 162 3.99 -23.94 -10.80
C SER A 162 4.49 -22.77 -11.63
N LEU A 163 5.70 -22.91 -12.17
CA LEU A 163 6.22 -21.95 -13.13
C LEU A 163 5.66 -22.30 -14.52
N PRO A 164 5.18 -21.33 -15.30
CA PRO A 164 4.87 -21.59 -16.69
C PRO A 164 6.16 -22.00 -17.41
N ALA A 165 6.13 -23.18 -18.05
CA ALA A 165 7.15 -23.54 -19.02
C ALA A 165 6.94 -22.67 -20.25
N ASN A 166 7.45 -21.44 -20.22
CA ASN A 166 7.64 -20.68 -21.45
C ASN A 166 8.84 -21.29 -22.16
N GLU A 167 8.61 -21.66 -23.41
CA GLU A 167 9.63 -22.05 -24.36
C GLU A 167 10.77 -21.04 -24.31
N PHE A 168 11.96 -21.51 -23.91
CA PHE A 168 13.20 -20.83 -24.26
C PHE A 168 13.28 -20.83 -25.80
N VAL A 169 12.96 -19.70 -26.42
CA VAL A 169 13.37 -19.34 -27.78
C VAL A 169 14.05 -17.99 -27.72
#